data_AF-A0A8I0P259-F1
#
_entry.id   AF-A0A8I0P259-F1
#
_cell.length_a   1.000
_cell.length_b   1.000
_cell.length_c   1.000
_cell.angle_alpha   90.00
_cell.angle_beta   90.00
_cell.angle_gamma   90.00
#
_symmetry.space_group_name_H-M   'P 1'
#
loop_
_entity.id
_entity.type
_entity.pdbx_description
1 polymer ?
#
loop_
_entity_poly.entity_id
_entity_poly.type
_entity_poly.pdbx_seq_one_letter_code
_entity_poly.pdbx_strand_id
1 'polypeptide(L)'
;MVLKTFGWSFAVTALGLVAAVLYDGWTALGLVAILSILEISLSFDNAVVNAGILKKMNAFWQKIFLTIGILIAVFGMRLVFPVVIVAISAKLGPIEAVDLALTDKDQYQQYVTDAHPSIAAFGGMFLLMIFLDFIFEDRDIKWLGWLERPLAKLGKVDMLSACIAMIVLLITSMTFATQAHQHGGAHVDKAQTVLISGLAGLITYLIVGGLSGYFENKLEEDEEREHEEEEAAARSGKQRSAVALAGKAAFFMFLYLEVLDASFSFDGVIGAFAITNDIVLMALGLGIGAMYVRSLTVYLVRQGTLDDYVYLEHGAHYAIGALAAILLITIQYEINEIVTGLIGVVLIGWSFWSSVRRNKALAAEEGKADAADKAAVSSGV
;
A
#
# COMPACT_ATOMS: atom_id res chain seq x y z
N MET A 1 11.40 -9.92 -20.69
CA MET A 1 10.53 -8.94 -19.97
C MET A 1 10.87 -8.93 -18.48
N VAL A 2 10.89 -10.08 -17.81
CA VAL A 2 11.31 -10.24 -16.40
C VAL A 2 12.66 -9.56 -16.10
N LEU A 3 13.71 -9.83 -16.88
CA LEU A 3 15.04 -9.20 -16.70
C LEU A 3 15.03 -7.66 -16.87
N LYS A 4 14.11 -7.10 -17.67
CA LYS A 4 13.99 -5.65 -17.83
C LYS A 4 13.29 -4.99 -16.65
N THR A 5 12.40 -5.70 -15.96
CA THR A 5 11.68 -5.19 -14.79
C THR A 5 12.47 -5.41 -13.49
N PHE A 6 13.00 -6.62 -13.29
CA PHE A 6 13.70 -7.00 -12.06
C PHE A 6 15.23 -6.84 -12.11
N GLY A 7 15.79 -6.39 -13.24
CA GLY A 7 17.25 -6.28 -13.41
C GLY A 7 17.91 -5.43 -12.33
N TRP A 8 17.31 -4.30 -11.98
CA TRP A 8 17.77 -3.45 -10.88
C TRP A 8 17.60 -4.13 -9.50
N SER A 9 16.49 -4.82 -9.26
CA SER A 9 16.30 -5.57 -8.01
C SER A 9 17.36 -6.66 -7.83
N PHE A 10 17.72 -7.39 -8.90
CA PHE A 10 18.82 -8.37 -8.84
C PHE A 10 20.17 -7.72 -8.57
N ALA A 11 20.45 -6.58 -9.20
CA ALA A 11 21.69 -5.83 -8.94
C ALA A 11 21.76 -5.35 -7.48
N VAL A 12 20.67 -4.76 -6.96
CA VAL A 12 20.58 -4.32 -5.56
C VAL A 12 20.69 -5.50 -4.60
N THR A 13 20.09 -6.65 -4.94
CA THR A 13 20.22 -7.89 -4.14
C THR A 13 21.67 -8.34 -4.07
N ALA A 14 22.35 -8.42 -5.20
CA ALA A 14 23.75 -8.85 -5.24
C ALA A 14 24.66 -7.89 -4.47
N LEU A 15 24.49 -6.57 -4.66
CA LEU A 15 25.24 -5.55 -3.95
C LEU A 15 24.96 -5.57 -2.45
N GLY A 16 23.69 -5.68 -2.06
CA GLY A 16 23.26 -5.70 -0.66
C GLY A 16 23.72 -6.95 0.09
N LEU A 17 23.66 -8.13 -0.54
CA LEU A 17 24.19 -9.37 0.04
C LEU A 17 25.72 -9.34 0.17
N VAL A 18 26.43 -8.80 -0.82
CA VAL A 18 27.89 -8.59 -0.71
C VAL A 18 28.22 -7.61 0.40
N ALA A 19 27.49 -6.48 0.49
CA ALA A 19 27.65 -5.52 1.57
C ALA A 19 27.40 -6.16 2.95
N ALA A 20 26.39 -7.04 3.06
CA ALA A 20 26.12 -7.79 4.28
C ALA A 20 27.30 -8.69 4.68
N VAL A 21 27.88 -9.44 3.74
CA VAL A 21 29.07 -10.27 3.99
C VAL A 21 30.28 -9.44 4.40
N LEU A 22 30.47 -8.28 3.78
CA LEU A 22 31.56 -7.37 4.12
C LEU A 22 31.37 -6.71 5.50
N TYR A 23 30.12 -6.52 5.92
CA TYR A 23 29.78 -5.88 7.18
C TYR A 23 29.93 -6.83 8.37
N ASP A 24 29.32 -8.02 8.33
CA ASP A 24 29.31 -8.96 9.47
C ASP A 24 29.28 -10.45 9.02
N GLY A 25 29.89 -10.73 7.86
CA GLY A 25 30.15 -12.09 7.40
C GLY A 25 28.92 -12.87 6.93
N TRP A 26 29.03 -14.21 6.97
CA TRP A 26 27.99 -15.11 6.44
C TRP A 26 26.68 -15.08 7.23
N THR A 27 26.73 -14.73 8.53
CA THR A 27 25.53 -14.57 9.36
C THR A 27 24.69 -13.40 8.86
N ALA A 28 25.32 -12.26 8.58
CA ALA A 28 24.64 -11.10 8.01
C ALA A 28 24.02 -11.38 6.64
N LEU A 29 24.68 -12.18 5.80
CA LEU A 29 24.08 -12.65 4.54
C LEU A 29 22.76 -13.39 4.79
N GLY A 30 22.75 -14.33 5.76
CA GLY A 30 21.57 -15.08 6.14
C GLY A 30 20.45 -14.17 6.66
N LEU A 31 20.77 -13.22 7.55
CA LEU A 31 19.83 -12.27 8.10
C LEU A 31 19.22 -11.36 7.03
N VAL A 32 20.05 -10.76 6.18
CA VAL A 32 19.60 -9.89 5.08
C VAL A 32 18.74 -10.67 4.08
N ALA A 33 19.08 -11.93 3.78
CA ALA A 33 18.26 -12.78 2.91
C ALA A 33 16.89 -13.08 3.52
N ILE A 34 16.83 -13.45 4.80
CA ILE A 34 15.56 -13.71 5.50
C ILE A 34 14.71 -12.44 5.56
N LEU A 35 15.30 -11.30 5.93
CA LEU A 35 14.62 -10.00 5.98
C LEU A 35 14.09 -9.60 4.60
N SER A 36 14.84 -9.86 3.53
CA SER A 36 14.39 -9.61 2.16
C SER A 36 13.15 -10.44 1.80
N ILE A 37 13.15 -11.73 2.17
CA ILE A 37 12.02 -12.64 1.92
C ILE A 37 10.81 -12.24 2.76
N LEU A 38 11.03 -11.93 4.04
CA LEU A 38 10.00 -11.46 4.96
C LEU A 38 9.32 -10.22 4.37
N GLU A 39 10.11 -9.23 3.95
CA GLU A 39 9.58 -7.99 3.39
C GLU A 39 8.77 -8.21 2.11
N ILE A 40 9.27 -9.04 1.18
CA ILE A 40 8.53 -9.38 -0.05
C ILE A 40 7.20 -10.06 0.27
N SER A 41 7.20 -10.93 1.29
CA SER A 41 6.02 -11.70 1.67
C SER A 41 4.97 -10.81 2.35
N LEU A 42 5.39 -9.98 3.29
CA LEU A 42 4.52 -9.06 4.04
C LEU A 42 4.02 -7.90 3.20
N SER A 43 4.76 -7.51 2.15
CA SER A 43 4.41 -6.37 1.30
C SER A 43 3.86 -6.75 -0.08
N PHE A 44 3.46 -8.00 -0.30
CA PHE A 44 2.98 -8.44 -1.60
C PHE A 44 1.62 -7.83 -1.98
N ASP A 45 0.67 -7.83 -1.06
CA ASP A 45 -0.63 -7.15 -1.20
C ASP A 45 -0.46 -5.65 -1.45
N ASN A 46 0.49 -5.02 -0.79
CA ASN A 46 0.86 -3.61 -1.02
C ASN A 46 1.27 -3.37 -2.47
N ALA A 47 2.01 -4.31 -3.08
CA ALA A 47 2.38 -4.21 -4.48
C ALA A 47 1.17 -4.23 -5.42
N VAL A 48 0.14 -5.01 -5.08
CA VAL A 48 -1.12 -5.12 -5.85
C VAL A 48 -1.96 -3.86 -5.70
N VAL A 49 -2.12 -3.34 -4.47
CA VAL A 49 -2.84 -2.09 -4.21
C VAL A 49 -2.19 -0.92 -4.96
N ASN A 50 -0.87 -0.79 -4.83
CA ASN A 50 -0.11 0.24 -5.52
C ASN A 50 -0.26 0.13 -7.04
N ALA A 51 -0.33 -1.10 -7.59
CA ALA A 51 -0.52 -1.30 -9.02
C ALA A 51 -1.91 -0.82 -9.48
N GLY A 52 -2.94 -1.01 -8.65
CA GLY A 52 -4.31 -0.54 -8.91
C GLY A 52 -4.44 0.98 -8.97
N ILE A 53 -3.62 1.71 -8.20
CA ILE A 53 -3.57 3.17 -8.26
C ILE A 53 -2.65 3.64 -9.38
N LEU A 54 -1.47 3.04 -9.52
CA LEU A 54 -0.47 3.40 -10.51
C LEU A 54 -0.97 3.23 -11.96
N LYS A 55 -1.86 2.26 -12.22
CA LYS A 55 -2.50 2.08 -13.54
C LYS A 55 -3.38 3.28 -13.95
N LYS A 56 -3.90 4.05 -12.99
CA LYS A 56 -4.71 5.25 -13.24
C LYS A 56 -3.85 6.47 -13.57
N MET A 57 -2.53 6.39 -13.41
CA MET A 57 -1.61 7.50 -13.64
C MET A 57 -1.02 7.48 -15.04
N ASN A 58 -0.73 8.67 -15.60
CA ASN A 58 -0.05 8.79 -16.88
C ASN A 58 1.41 8.30 -16.83
N ALA A 59 2.03 8.10 -18.00
CA ALA A 59 3.38 7.54 -18.12
C ALA A 59 4.47 8.38 -17.42
N PHE A 60 4.28 9.71 -17.31
CA PHE A 60 5.22 10.58 -16.61
C PHE A 60 5.22 10.28 -15.10
N TRP A 61 4.04 10.22 -14.48
CA TRP A 61 3.90 9.92 -13.06
C TRP A 61 4.26 8.48 -12.71
N GLN A 62 3.95 7.54 -13.61
CA GLN A 62 4.51 6.19 -13.49
C GLN A 62 6.04 6.24 -13.44
N LYS A 63 6.71 7.04 -14.27
CA LYS A 63 8.17 7.17 -14.22
C LYS A 63 8.68 7.83 -12.93
N ILE A 64 7.99 8.84 -12.40
CA ILE A 64 8.33 9.48 -11.12
C ILE A 64 8.21 8.48 -9.97
N PHE A 65 7.10 7.73 -9.92
CA PHE A 65 6.91 6.66 -8.95
C PHE A 65 8.04 5.62 -8.99
N LEU A 66 8.53 5.29 -10.19
CA LEU A 66 9.63 4.33 -10.38
C LEU A 66 11.03 4.90 -10.20
N THR A 67 11.17 6.19 -9.93
CA THR A 67 12.47 6.81 -9.71
C THR A 67 12.52 7.40 -8.30
N ILE A 68 11.74 8.45 -8.07
CA ILE A 68 11.65 9.15 -6.79
C ILE A 68 10.88 8.30 -5.78
N GLY A 69 9.76 7.68 -6.18
CA GLY A 69 8.96 6.86 -5.26
C GLY A 69 9.69 5.60 -4.76
N ILE A 70 10.61 5.04 -5.54
CA ILE A 70 11.51 3.98 -5.07
C ILE A 70 12.46 4.52 -4.00
N LEU A 71 13.06 5.69 -4.23
CA LEU A 71 13.97 6.30 -3.26
C LEU A 71 13.23 6.62 -1.94
N ILE A 72 12.01 7.16 -2.02
CA ILE A 72 11.19 7.45 -0.84
C ILE A 72 10.78 6.16 -0.13
N ALA A 73 10.27 5.15 -0.82
CA ALA A 73 9.90 3.90 -0.15
C ALA A 73 11.11 3.19 0.49
N VAL A 74 12.23 3.08 -0.21
CA VAL A 74 13.40 2.33 0.27
C VAL A 74 14.15 3.09 1.34
N PHE A 75 14.50 4.36 1.10
CA PHE A 75 15.30 5.14 2.05
C PHE A 75 14.42 5.97 2.99
N GLY A 76 13.41 6.66 2.45
CA GLY A 76 12.51 7.49 3.24
C GLY A 76 11.76 6.66 4.27
N MET A 77 11.00 5.66 3.85
CA MET A 77 10.07 4.96 4.74
C MET A 77 10.72 3.88 5.61
N ARG A 78 11.84 3.28 5.19
CA ARG A 78 12.49 2.19 5.96
C ARG A 78 13.71 2.63 6.77
N LEU A 79 14.41 3.69 6.36
CA LEU A 79 15.57 4.20 7.10
C LEU A 79 15.23 5.51 7.83
N VAL A 80 14.74 6.51 7.11
CA VAL A 80 14.54 7.87 7.67
C VAL A 80 13.33 7.92 8.58
N PHE A 81 12.21 7.30 8.19
CA PHE A 81 10.96 7.40 8.91
C PHE A 81 11.00 6.81 10.33
N PRO A 82 11.56 5.60 10.57
CA PRO A 82 11.73 5.10 11.94
C PRO A 82 12.54 6.06 12.83
N VAL A 83 13.62 6.65 12.28
CA VAL A 83 14.46 7.60 13.02
C VAL A 83 13.69 8.89 13.33
N VAL A 84 12.91 9.41 12.38
CA VAL A 84 12.07 10.61 12.59
C VAL A 84 11.02 10.34 13.65
N ILE A 85 10.39 9.16 13.63
CA ILE A 85 9.43 8.75 14.65
C ILE A 85 10.08 8.73 16.03
N VAL A 86 11.26 8.10 16.17
CA VAL A 86 11.97 8.04 17.45
C VAL A 86 12.36 9.44 17.93
N ALA A 87 12.83 10.31 17.04
CA ALA A 87 13.15 11.69 17.38
C ALA A 87 11.94 12.43 17.96
N ILE A 88 10.76 12.25 17.37
CA ILE A 88 9.52 12.89 17.83
C ILE A 88 8.99 12.24 19.12
N SER A 89 8.93 10.91 19.17
CA SER A 89 8.33 10.15 20.28
C SER A 89 9.17 10.23 21.56
N ALA A 90 10.49 10.08 21.42
CA ALA A 90 11.45 10.16 22.51
C ALA A 90 11.91 11.60 22.79
N LYS A 91 11.45 12.59 22.00
CA LYS A 91 11.83 14.01 22.09
C LYS A 91 13.35 14.22 22.01
N LEU A 92 14.01 13.44 21.15
CA LEU A 92 15.44 13.51 20.88
C LEU A 92 15.70 14.44 19.70
N GLY A 93 16.89 15.06 19.67
CA GLY A 93 17.35 15.75 18.47
C GLY A 93 17.49 14.76 17.28
N PRO A 94 17.33 15.21 16.01
CA PRO A 94 17.46 14.30 14.86
C PRO A 94 18.82 13.59 14.79
N ILE A 95 19.89 14.28 15.19
CA ILE A 95 21.26 13.72 15.22
C ILE A 95 21.38 12.69 16.35
N GLU A 96 20.80 12.97 17.52
CA GLU A 96 20.80 12.05 18.66
C GLU A 96 20.01 10.78 18.35
N ALA A 97 18.90 10.87 17.62
CA ALA A 97 18.14 9.70 17.19
C ALA A 97 18.95 8.81 16.21
N VAL A 98 19.72 9.42 15.31
CA VAL A 98 20.64 8.68 14.42
C VAL A 98 21.80 8.05 15.21
N ASP A 99 22.37 8.80 16.15
CA ASP A 99 23.45 8.29 17.00
C ASP A 99 22.96 7.10 17.84
N LEU A 100 21.79 7.22 18.45
CA LEU A 100 21.13 6.16 19.20
C LEU A 100 20.90 4.92 18.33
N ALA A 101 20.35 5.11 17.13
CA ALA A 101 20.14 4.06 16.15
C ALA A 101 21.42 3.24 15.86
N LEU A 102 22.59 3.88 15.84
CA LEU A 102 23.87 3.23 15.53
C LEU A 102 24.60 2.70 16.77
N THR A 103 24.40 3.31 17.93
CA THR A 103 25.19 3.03 19.14
C THR A 103 24.46 2.17 20.16
N ASP A 104 23.15 2.34 20.35
CA ASP A 104 22.32 1.59 21.29
C ASP A 104 21.05 1.05 20.60
N LYS A 105 21.26 -0.11 19.96
CA LYS A 105 20.26 -0.79 19.13
C LYS A 105 19.04 -1.25 19.94
N ASP A 106 19.24 -1.65 21.19
CA ASP A 106 18.17 -2.15 22.06
C ASP A 106 17.30 -0.99 22.57
N GLN A 107 17.92 0.11 22.99
CA GLN A 107 17.18 1.32 23.36
C GLN A 107 16.45 1.93 22.15
N TYR A 108 17.06 1.90 20.97
CA TYR A 108 16.40 2.32 19.74
C TYR A 108 15.18 1.45 19.43
N GLN A 109 15.32 0.12 19.46
CA GLN A 109 14.20 -0.81 19.28
C GLN A 109 13.06 -0.49 20.25
N GLN A 110 13.38 -0.29 21.53
CA GLN A 110 12.39 0.08 22.54
C GLN A 110 11.60 1.32 22.11
N TYR A 111 12.26 2.40 21.70
CA TYR A 111 11.55 3.62 21.29
C TYR A 111 10.71 3.45 20.02
N VAL A 112 11.15 2.63 19.06
CA VAL A 112 10.33 2.31 17.87
C VAL A 112 9.10 1.50 18.27
N THR A 113 9.27 0.46 19.09
CA THR A 113 8.15 -0.35 19.60
C THR A 113 7.20 0.49 20.45
N ASP A 114 7.69 1.38 21.30
CA ASP A 114 6.85 2.24 22.15
C ASP A 114 6.07 3.30 21.35
N ALA A 115 6.52 3.62 20.13
CA ALA A 115 5.83 4.46 19.16
C ALA A 115 4.80 3.70 18.30
N HIS A 116 4.79 2.36 18.35
CA HIS A 116 3.86 1.52 17.59
C HIS A 116 2.39 1.95 17.76
N PRO A 117 1.85 2.22 18.97
CA PRO A 117 0.45 2.62 19.12
C PRO A 117 0.06 3.88 18.33
N SER A 118 0.95 4.88 18.24
CA SER A 118 0.69 6.09 17.44
C SER A 118 0.64 5.77 15.95
N ILE A 119 1.56 4.93 15.47
CA ILE A 119 1.68 4.65 14.04
C ILE A 119 0.57 3.72 13.59
N ALA A 120 0.29 2.68 14.37
CA ALA A 120 -0.81 1.76 14.12
C ALA A 120 -2.16 2.49 14.12
N ALA A 121 -2.37 3.48 15.00
CA ALA A 121 -3.56 4.32 14.96
C ALA A 121 -3.59 5.23 13.72
N PHE A 122 -2.49 5.91 13.39
CA PHE A 122 -2.41 6.78 12.21
C PHE A 122 -2.65 6.01 10.92
N GLY A 123 -1.85 4.98 10.66
CA GLY A 123 -1.90 4.14 9.47
C GLY A 123 -3.18 3.30 9.44
N GLY A 124 -3.57 2.68 10.55
CA GLY A 124 -4.79 1.89 10.65
C GLY A 124 -6.05 2.70 10.33
N MET A 125 -6.14 3.94 10.80
CA MET A 125 -7.27 4.82 10.46
C MET A 125 -7.24 5.29 9.00
N PHE A 126 -6.05 5.57 8.45
CA PHE A 126 -5.89 5.93 7.04
C PHE A 126 -6.32 4.77 6.13
N LEU A 127 -5.81 3.56 6.38
CA LEU A 127 -6.14 2.34 5.62
C LEU A 127 -7.60 1.93 5.80
N LEU A 128 -8.17 2.11 7.01
CA LEU A 128 -9.58 1.88 7.25
C LEU A 128 -10.45 2.77 6.36
N MET A 129 -10.09 4.03 6.19
CA MET A 129 -10.83 4.92 5.29
C MET A 129 -10.79 4.45 3.83
N ILE A 130 -9.61 4.04 3.33
CA ILE A 130 -9.48 3.45 1.99
C ILE A 130 -10.44 2.26 1.83
N PHE A 131 -10.45 1.37 2.82
CA PHE A 131 -11.30 0.19 2.80
C PHE A 131 -12.79 0.53 2.89
N LEU A 132 -13.19 1.48 3.73
CA LEU A 132 -14.58 1.89 3.87
C LEU A 132 -15.11 2.58 2.61
N ASP A 133 -14.31 3.46 1.99
CA ASP A 133 -14.70 4.10 0.73
C ASP A 133 -14.82 3.06 -0.39
N PHE A 134 -13.89 2.11 -0.44
CA PHE A 134 -14.03 0.96 -1.34
C PHE A 134 -15.28 0.13 -1.04
N ILE A 135 -15.56 -0.25 0.20
CA ILE A 135 -16.68 -1.19 0.47
C ILE A 135 -18.06 -0.58 0.24
N PHE A 136 -18.16 0.75 0.29
CA PHE A 136 -19.39 1.52 0.09
C PHE A 136 -19.60 2.03 -1.33
N GLU A 137 -18.57 2.01 -2.17
CA GLU A 137 -18.70 2.36 -3.60
C GLU A 137 -19.55 1.33 -4.36
N ASP A 138 -20.48 1.80 -5.19
CA ASP A 138 -21.30 0.94 -6.04
C ASP A 138 -20.58 0.62 -7.36
N ARG A 139 -19.83 -0.49 -7.36
CA ARG A 139 -19.11 -0.98 -8.55
C ARG A 139 -19.93 -1.96 -9.39
N ASP A 140 -19.68 -1.98 -10.70
CA ASP A 140 -20.31 -2.93 -11.64
C ASP A 140 -19.95 -4.38 -11.29
N ILE A 141 -18.70 -4.59 -10.93
CA ILE A 141 -18.16 -5.91 -10.60
C ILE A 141 -18.04 -5.99 -9.10
N LYS A 142 -18.59 -7.06 -8.52
CA LYS A 142 -18.59 -7.31 -7.09
C LYS A 142 -18.03 -8.71 -6.84
N TRP A 143 -17.01 -8.84 -6.01
CA TRP A 143 -16.38 -10.14 -5.74
C TRP A 143 -17.20 -10.91 -4.70
N LEU A 144 -17.41 -10.32 -3.52
CA LEU A 144 -18.25 -10.87 -2.46
C LEU A 144 -19.64 -10.24 -2.52
N GLY A 145 -20.41 -10.54 -3.57
CA GLY A 145 -21.68 -9.86 -3.87
C GLY A 145 -22.74 -9.91 -2.75
N TRP A 146 -22.70 -10.89 -1.85
CA TRP A 146 -23.60 -10.95 -0.69
C TRP A 146 -23.26 -9.90 0.39
N LEU A 147 -22.00 -9.49 0.47
CA LEU A 147 -21.48 -8.48 1.40
C LEU A 147 -21.42 -7.10 0.73
N GLU A 148 -20.90 -7.01 -0.49
CA GLU A 148 -20.71 -5.74 -1.20
C GLU A 148 -22.03 -5.07 -1.61
N ARG A 149 -23.06 -5.84 -2.01
CA ARG A 149 -24.36 -5.25 -2.42
C ARG A 149 -25.10 -4.51 -1.30
N PRO A 150 -25.25 -5.05 -0.08
CA PRO A 150 -25.89 -4.30 1.01
C PRO A 150 -25.02 -3.12 1.47
N LEU A 151 -23.70 -3.27 1.49
CA LEU A 151 -22.79 -2.19 1.91
C LEU A 151 -22.77 -1.04 0.89
N ALA A 152 -22.77 -1.32 -0.42
CA ALA A 152 -22.89 -0.29 -1.46
C ALA A 152 -24.18 0.54 -1.34
N LYS A 153 -25.28 -0.04 -0.84
CA LYS A 153 -26.50 0.73 -0.56
C LYS A 153 -26.34 1.71 0.60
N LEU A 154 -25.51 1.37 1.59
CA LEU A 154 -25.20 2.23 2.72
C LEU A 154 -24.28 3.40 2.30
N GLY A 155 -23.47 3.22 1.26
CA GLY A 155 -22.64 4.27 0.65
C GLY A 155 -23.38 5.46 0.07
N LYS A 156 -24.72 5.40 -0.05
CA LYS A 156 -25.56 6.54 -0.41
C LYS A 156 -25.68 7.60 0.69
N VAL A 157 -25.21 7.29 1.89
CA VAL A 157 -25.17 8.24 3.01
C VAL A 157 -23.83 8.95 2.99
N ASP A 158 -23.87 10.26 2.68
CA ASP A 158 -22.69 11.11 2.69
C ASP A 158 -21.96 11.01 4.05
N MET A 159 -20.63 10.91 3.99
CA MET A 159 -19.74 10.84 5.16
C MET A 159 -19.91 9.59 6.06
N LEU A 160 -20.63 8.56 5.63
CA LEU A 160 -20.78 7.33 6.42
C LEU A 160 -19.43 6.69 6.78
N SER A 161 -18.49 6.63 5.83
CA SER A 161 -17.13 6.12 6.05
C SER A 161 -16.44 6.85 7.20
N ALA A 162 -16.47 8.18 7.18
CA ALA A 162 -15.85 9.00 8.22
C ALA A 162 -16.53 8.81 9.59
N CYS A 163 -17.86 8.69 9.63
CA CYS A 163 -18.59 8.41 10.86
C CYS A 163 -18.20 7.05 11.46
N ILE A 164 -18.15 6.00 10.65
CA ILE A 164 -17.74 4.66 11.10
C ILE A 164 -16.28 4.68 11.56
N ALA A 165 -15.40 5.33 10.81
CA ALA A 165 -13.99 5.48 11.18
C ALA A 165 -13.85 6.20 12.54
N MET A 166 -14.55 7.30 12.77
CA MET A 166 -14.53 7.99 14.07
C MET A 166 -15.06 7.12 15.20
N ILE A 167 -16.12 6.33 14.97
CA ILE A 167 -16.64 5.39 15.97
C ILE A 167 -15.59 4.33 16.30
N VAL A 168 -14.97 3.74 15.27
CA VAL A 168 -13.90 2.74 15.44
C VAL A 168 -12.73 3.36 16.21
N LEU A 169 -12.29 4.57 15.87
CA LEU A 169 -11.22 5.27 16.58
C LEU A 169 -11.57 5.51 18.05
N LEU A 170 -12.79 5.94 18.36
CA LEU A 170 -13.24 6.12 19.73
C LEU A 170 -13.23 4.80 20.50
N ILE A 171 -13.76 3.72 19.91
CA ILE A 171 -13.72 2.38 20.52
C ILE A 171 -12.27 1.97 20.76
N THR A 172 -11.41 2.07 19.74
CA THR A 172 -10.00 1.69 19.85
C THR A 172 -9.27 2.49 20.93
N SER A 173 -9.52 3.79 21.01
CA SER A 173 -8.96 4.65 22.05
C SER A 173 -9.46 4.29 23.45
N MET A 174 -10.71 3.86 23.60
CA MET A 174 -11.33 3.59 24.91
C MET A 174 -11.18 2.14 25.37
N THR A 175 -10.79 1.21 24.49
CA THR A 175 -10.58 -0.20 24.84
C THR A 175 -9.12 -0.60 24.67
N PHE A 176 -8.66 -0.75 23.43
CA PHE A 176 -7.31 -1.27 23.12
C PHE A 176 -6.20 -0.35 23.63
N ALA A 177 -6.34 0.95 23.41
CA ALA A 177 -5.30 1.93 23.76
C ALA A 177 -5.12 2.13 25.27
N THR A 178 -6.09 1.76 26.10
CA THR A 178 -5.98 1.87 27.56
C THR A 178 -5.00 0.86 28.15
N GLN A 179 -4.69 -0.20 27.39
CA GLN A 179 -3.74 -1.25 27.72
C GLN A 179 -2.82 -1.45 26.52
N ALA A 180 -2.24 -0.37 26.00
CA ALA A 180 -1.39 -0.47 24.83
C ALA A 180 -0.11 -1.24 25.16
N HIS A 181 0.26 -2.18 24.29
CA HIS A 181 1.48 -2.97 24.42
C HIS A 181 2.72 -2.06 24.32
N GLN A 182 3.71 -2.31 25.16
CA GLN A 182 5.02 -1.64 25.14
C GLN A 182 6.12 -2.69 25.15
N HIS A 183 7.33 -2.26 24.80
CA HIS A 183 8.50 -3.13 24.81
C HIS A 183 8.65 -3.88 26.16
N GLY A 184 8.93 -5.19 26.10
CA GLY A 184 9.09 -6.04 27.28
C GLY A 184 7.78 -6.53 27.92
N GLY A 185 6.64 -6.38 27.25
CA GLY A 185 5.34 -6.93 27.69
C GLY A 185 4.56 -6.07 28.67
N ALA A 186 5.03 -4.84 28.95
CA ALA A 186 4.30 -3.88 29.78
C ALA A 186 3.09 -3.31 29.03
N HIS A 187 2.07 -2.90 29.79
CA HIS A 187 0.86 -2.27 29.23
C HIS A 187 0.71 -0.87 29.81
N VAL A 188 0.53 0.13 28.94
CA VAL A 188 0.43 1.54 29.32
C VAL A 188 -0.76 2.18 28.64
N ASP A 189 -1.43 3.09 29.34
CA ASP A 189 -2.50 3.89 28.74
C ASP A 189 -1.93 4.88 27.72
N LYS A 190 -2.27 4.66 26.45
CA LYS A 190 -1.94 5.49 25.29
C LYS A 190 -3.20 6.01 24.61
N ALA A 191 -4.35 6.05 25.28
CA ALA A 191 -5.63 6.47 24.72
C ALA A 191 -5.53 7.83 24.00
N GLN A 192 -4.97 8.84 24.67
CA GLN A 192 -4.81 10.16 24.06
C GLN A 192 -3.90 10.13 22.82
N THR A 193 -2.80 9.37 22.86
CA THR A 193 -1.86 9.23 21.74
C THR A 193 -2.54 8.57 20.55
N VAL A 194 -3.29 7.49 20.77
CA VAL A 194 -4.06 6.79 19.73
C VAL A 194 -5.14 7.69 19.14
N LEU A 195 -5.88 8.42 19.97
CA LEU A 195 -6.91 9.35 19.52
C LEU A 195 -6.34 10.45 18.60
N ILE A 196 -5.26 11.11 19.05
CA ILE A 196 -4.63 12.20 18.28
C ILE A 196 -4.02 11.65 16.97
N SER A 197 -3.32 10.52 17.03
CA SER A 197 -2.64 9.95 15.87
C SER A 197 -3.64 9.40 14.85
N GLY A 198 -4.70 8.72 15.31
CA GLY A 198 -5.78 8.24 14.45
C GLY A 198 -6.58 9.37 13.82
N LEU A 199 -6.80 10.48 14.55
CA LEU A 199 -7.40 11.68 13.98
C LEU A 199 -6.50 12.31 12.92
N ALA A 200 -5.18 12.36 13.16
CA ALA A 200 -4.22 12.83 12.15
C ALA A 200 -4.22 11.94 10.90
N GLY A 201 -4.36 10.63 11.05
CA GLY A 201 -4.53 9.69 9.93
C GLY A 201 -5.79 9.96 9.12
N LEU A 202 -6.93 10.14 9.82
CA LEU A 202 -8.21 10.51 9.20
C LEU A 202 -8.13 11.85 8.46
N ILE A 203 -7.54 12.88 9.09
CA ILE A 203 -7.34 14.20 8.45
C ILE A 203 -6.47 14.07 7.22
N THR A 204 -5.37 13.30 7.30
CA THR A 204 -4.47 13.07 6.17
C THR A 204 -5.22 12.43 5.00
N TYR A 205 -6.04 11.41 5.27
CA TYR A 205 -6.88 10.79 4.26
C TYR A 205 -7.84 11.79 3.61
N LEU A 206 -8.59 12.56 4.40
CA LEU A 206 -9.56 13.53 3.90
C LEU A 206 -8.91 14.66 3.09
N ILE A 207 -7.71 15.10 3.48
CA ILE A 207 -6.94 16.11 2.73
C ILE A 207 -6.48 15.51 1.41
N VAL A 208 -5.85 14.34 1.42
CA VAL A 208 -5.31 13.72 0.20
C VAL A 208 -6.42 13.34 -0.77
N GLY A 209 -7.48 12.67 -0.29
CA GLY A 209 -8.62 12.26 -1.10
C GLY A 209 -9.49 13.43 -1.55
N GLY A 210 -9.80 14.38 -0.65
CA GLY A 210 -10.61 15.55 -0.96
C GLY A 210 -9.93 16.50 -1.96
N LEU A 211 -8.60 16.66 -1.85
CA LEU A 211 -7.84 17.41 -2.86
C LEU A 211 -7.77 16.63 -4.18
N SER A 212 -7.59 15.31 -4.17
CA SER A 212 -7.60 14.51 -5.41
C SER A 212 -8.90 14.71 -6.19
N GLY A 213 -10.06 14.54 -5.56
CA GLY A 213 -11.36 14.71 -6.23
C GLY A 213 -11.63 16.14 -6.71
N TYR A 214 -11.25 17.15 -5.92
CA TYR A 214 -11.36 18.55 -6.37
C TYR A 214 -10.48 18.83 -7.58
N PHE A 215 -9.26 18.28 -7.60
CA PHE A 215 -8.35 18.46 -8.72
C PHE A 215 -8.71 17.60 -9.92
N GLU A 216 -9.25 16.39 -9.75
CA GLU A 216 -9.76 15.51 -10.81
C GLU A 216 -10.90 16.17 -11.58
N ASN A 217 -11.93 16.66 -10.90
CA ASN A 217 -13.05 17.36 -11.58
C ASN A 217 -12.56 18.58 -12.35
N LYS A 218 -11.63 19.34 -11.77
CA LYS A 218 -11.02 20.49 -12.43
C LYS A 218 -10.11 20.07 -13.61
N LEU A 219 -9.48 18.91 -13.50
CA LEU A 219 -8.68 18.31 -14.55
C LEU A 219 -9.54 17.84 -15.71
N GLU A 220 -10.67 17.20 -15.45
CA GLU A 220 -11.63 16.83 -16.49
C GLU A 220 -12.12 18.09 -17.23
N GLU A 221 -12.48 19.15 -16.50
CA GLU A 221 -12.84 20.44 -17.11
C GLU A 221 -11.70 21.06 -17.93
N ASP A 222 -10.45 20.95 -17.47
CA ASP A 222 -9.29 21.53 -18.14
C ASP A 222 -8.78 20.63 -19.29
N GLU A 223 -8.96 19.31 -19.22
CA GLU A 223 -8.70 18.34 -20.31
C GLU A 223 -9.75 18.46 -21.41
N GLU A 224 -11.03 18.68 -21.07
CA GLU A 224 -12.06 19.02 -22.05
C GLU A 224 -11.70 20.34 -22.77
N ARG A 225 -11.25 21.36 -22.03
CA ARG A 225 -10.75 22.62 -22.63
C ARG A 225 -9.51 22.39 -23.48
N GLU A 226 -8.56 21.58 -23.03
CA GLU A 226 -7.36 21.24 -23.80
C GLU A 226 -7.71 20.45 -25.06
N HIS A 227 -8.69 19.54 -25.03
CA HIS A 227 -9.18 18.83 -26.21
C HIS A 227 -9.87 19.76 -27.20
N GLU A 228 -10.68 20.71 -26.71
CA GLU A 228 -11.27 21.76 -27.55
C GLU A 228 -10.18 22.67 -28.17
N GLU A 229 -9.16 23.02 -27.39
CA GLU A 229 -8.01 23.80 -27.85
C GLU A 229 -7.10 23.00 -28.79
N GLU A 230 -6.95 21.68 -28.62
CA GLU A 230 -6.23 20.77 -29.51
C GLU A 230 -6.94 20.62 -30.84
N GLU A 231 -8.28 20.46 -30.85
CA GLU A 231 -9.06 20.48 -32.08
C GLU A 231 -8.94 21.83 -32.81
N ALA A 232 -8.82 22.94 -32.07
CA ALA A 232 -8.60 24.27 -32.62
C ALA A 232 -7.14 24.50 -33.08
N ALA A 233 -6.16 23.92 -32.39
CA ALA A 233 -4.74 23.99 -32.70
C ALA A 233 -4.37 23.11 -33.90
N ALA A 234 -4.97 21.92 -34.01
CA ALA A 234 -4.90 21.05 -35.18
C ALA A 234 -5.46 21.74 -36.43
N ARG A 235 -6.48 22.60 -36.28
CA ARG A 235 -6.98 23.47 -37.36
C ARG A 235 -6.06 24.65 -37.68
N SER A 236 -5.19 25.08 -36.77
CA SER A 236 -4.35 26.29 -36.92
C SER A 236 -2.84 26.04 -37.03
N GLY A 237 -2.40 24.78 -37.03
CA GLY A 237 -1.02 24.38 -37.31
C GLY A 237 0.02 24.83 -36.27
N LYS A 238 -0.41 25.23 -35.06
CA LYS A 238 0.50 25.58 -33.97
C LYS A 238 0.80 24.38 -33.10
N GLN A 239 2.09 24.13 -32.90
CA GLN A 239 2.57 23.16 -31.91
C GLN A 239 2.72 23.87 -30.57
N ARG A 240 2.17 23.33 -29.46
CA ARG A 240 2.90 23.11 -28.18
C ARG A 240 2.08 22.77 -26.92
N SER A 241 2.79 22.06 -26.03
CA SER A 241 2.92 22.20 -24.55
C SER A 241 1.77 21.73 -23.64
N ALA A 242 1.33 20.48 -23.79
CA ALA A 242 0.31 19.82 -22.96
C ALA A 242 0.84 19.10 -21.70
N VAL A 243 1.51 19.78 -20.74
CA VAL A 243 2.14 19.03 -19.61
C VAL A 243 1.91 19.62 -18.21
N ALA A 244 1.40 20.85 -18.06
CA ALA A 244 1.48 21.53 -16.76
C ALA A 244 0.34 21.23 -15.77
N LEU A 245 -0.88 20.89 -16.23
CA LEU A 245 -2.06 20.84 -15.36
C LEU A 245 -2.44 19.42 -14.88
N ALA A 246 -2.27 18.38 -15.72
CA ALA A 246 -2.33 16.97 -15.31
C ALA A 246 -1.28 16.56 -14.26
N GLY A 247 -0.38 17.47 -13.90
CA GLY A 247 0.55 17.31 -12.80
C GLY A 247 -0.11 17.26 -11.43
N LYS A 248 -1.19 18.00 -11.16
CA LYS A 248 -1.65 18.21 -9.77
C LYS A 248 -2.42 17.03 -9.17
N ALA A 249 -3.44 16.49 -9.84
CA ALA A 249 -4.15 15.32 -9.31
C ALA A 249 -3.24 14.10 -9.22
N ALA A 250 -2.44 13.86 -10.26
CA ALA A 250 -1.48 12.77 -10.24
C ALA A 250 -0.34 12.98 -9.22
N PHE A 251 -0.02 14.22 -8.83
CA PHE A 251 0.82 14.49 -7.66
C PHE A 251 0.15 14.07 -6.35
N PHE A 252 -1.15 14.33 -6.17
CA PHE A 252 -1.88 13.86 -4.98
C PHE A 252 -2.03 12.34 -4.95
N MET A 253 -2.28 11.69 -6.09
CA MET A 253 -2.24 10.22 -6.19
C MET A 253 -0.84 9.66 -5.89
N PHE A 254 0.22 10.38 -6.29
CA PHE A 254 1.59 10.03 -5.91
C PHE A 254 1.82 10.15 -4.40
N LEU A 255 1.40 11.27 -3.78
CA LEU A 255 1.47 11.43 -2.33
C LEU A 255 0.65 10.36 -1.60
N TYR A 256 -0.54 10.04 -2.11
CA TYR A 256 -1.38 8.97 -1.61
C TYR A 256 -0.66 7.62 -1.61
N LEU A 257 0.01 7.28 -2.72
CA LEU A 257 0.85 6.08 -2.81
C LEU A 257 1.96 6.09 -1.76
N GLU A 258 2.69 7.19 -1.59
CA GLU A 258 3.78 7.25 -0.61
C GLU A 258 3.29 7.17 0.85
N VAL A 259 2.11 7.74 1.18
CA VAL A 259 1.51 7.62 2.52
C VAL A 259 1.01 6.19 2.78
N LEU A 260 0.49 5.54 1.76
CA LEU A 260 0.08 4.14 1.82
C LEU A 260 1.31 3.24 2.01
N ASP A 261 2.39 3.47 1.26
CA ASP A 261 3.67 2.78 1.46
C ASP A 261 4.24 3.02 2.85
N ALA A 262 4.10 4.24 3.38
CA ALA A 262 4.53 4.56 4.73
C ALA A 262 3.81 3.70 5.76
N SER A 263 2.48 3.65 5.66
CA SER A 263 1.62 2.90 6.57
C SER A 263 1.98 1.42 6.56
N PHE A 264 2.21 0.85 5.37
CA PHE A 264 2.56 -0.55 5.21
C PHE A 264 4.02 -0.91 5.55
N SER A 265 4.94 0.03 5.35
CA SER A 265 6.36 -0.21 5.61
C SER A 265 6.68 -0.38 7.09
N PHE A 266 5.84 0.15 7.98
CA PHE A 266 6.09 0.12 9.41
C PHE A 266 5.99 -1.30 9.98
N ASP A 267 5.03 -2.10 9.53
CA ASP A 267 4.89 -3.50 9.95
C ASP A 267 6.11 -4.34 9.53
N GLY A 268 6.67 -4.07 8.34
CA GLY A 268 7.93 -4.69 7.91
C GLY A 268 9.12 -4.35 8.82
N VAL A 269 9.18 -3.11 9.32
CA VAL A 269 10.21 -2.67 10.28
C VAL A 269 10.01 -3.33 11.65
N ILE A 270 8.78 -3.41 12.16
CA ILE A 270 8.49 -4.08 13.43
C ILE A 270 8.77 -5.59 13.34
N GLY A 271 8.34 -6.24 12.27
CA GLY A 271 8.64 -7.65 12.02
C GLY A 271 10.13 -7.94 11.87
N ALA A 272 10.90 -6.99 11.33
CA ALA A 272 12.36 -7.12 11.24
C ALA A 272 13.05 -7.12 12.61
N PHE A 273 12.53 -6.40 13.61
CA PHE A 273 13.06 -6.43 14.98
C PHE A 273 12.92 -7.79 15.66
N ALA A 274 11.98 -8.65 15.21
CA ALA A 274 11.92 -10.03 15.67
C ALA A 274 13.08 -10.89 15.16
N ILE A 275 13.80 -10.44 14.11
CA ILE A 275 14.94 -11.12 13.51
C ILE A 275 16.26 -10.48 13.96
N THR A 276 16.36 -9.15 13.94
CA THR A 276 17.58 -8.43 14.33
C THR A 276 17.29 -6.99 14.76
N ASN A 277 18.09 -6.49 15.70
CA ASN A 277 18.09 -5.07 16.11
C ASN A 277 19.14 -4.25 15.35
N ASP A 278 19.91 -4.85 14.43
CA ASP A 278 20.87 -4.13 13.63
C ASP A 278 20.19 -3.40 12.47
N ILE A 279 20.05 -2.08 12.62
CA ILE A 279 19.42 -1.20 11.64
C ILE A 279 20.12 -1.25 10.27
N VAL A 280 21.43 -1.49 10.22
CA VAL A 280 22.15 -1.61 8.94
C VAL A 280 21.68 -2.88 8.22
N LEU A 281 21.56 -4.00 8.94
CA LEU A 281 21.05 -5.24 8.37
C LEU A 281 19.57 -5.15 8.01
N MET A 282 18.75 -4.48 8.83
CA MET A 282 17.34 -4.18 8.53
C MET A 282 17.22 -3.34 7.26
N ALA A 283 17.99 -2.25 7.15
CA ALA A 283 17.97 -1.37 5.98
C ALA A 283 18.38 -2.10 4.70
N LEU A 284 19.40 -2.98 4.78
CA LEU A 284 19.79 -3.82 3.64
C LEU A 284 18.70 -4.82 3.26
N GLY A 285 18.19 -5.60 4.23
CA GLY A 285 17.19 -6.64 3.97
C GLY A 285 15.84 -6.09 3.52
N LEU A 286 15.25 -5.18 4.31
CA LEU A 286 13.99 -4.53 3.97
C LEU A 286 14.13 -3.67 2.71
N GLY A 287 15.29 -3.04 2.49
CA GLY A 287 15.55 -2.26 1.27
C GLY A 287 15.60 -3.13 0.01
N ILE A 288 16.19 -4.32 0.08
CA ILE A 288 16.12 -5.30 -1.03
C ILE A 288 14.67 -5.72 -1.26
N GLY A 289 13.93 -6.08 -0.21
CA GLY A 289 12.54 -6.49 -0.35
C GLY A 289 11.65 -5.41 -0.96
N ALA A 290 11.80 -4.16 -0.51
CA ALA A 290 11.14 -2.98 -1.06
C ALA A 290 11.38 -2.82 -2.57
N MET A 291 12.60 -3.05 -3.04
CA MET A 291 12.93 -3.01 -4.47
C MET A 291 12.19 -4.08 -5.27
N TYR A 292 11.96 -5.26 -4.70
CA TYR A 292 11.16 -6.31 -5.33
C TYR A 292 9.68 -5.99 -5.31
N VAL A 293 9.13 -5.54 -4.19
CA VAL A 293 7.73 -5.10 -4.04
C VAL A 293 7.41 -4.04 -5.10
N ARG A 294 8.28 -3.02 -5.23
CA ARG A 294 8.16 -1.99 -6.27
C ARG A 294 8.22 -2.55 -7.68
N SER A 295 9.14 -3.47 -7.95
CA SER A 295 9.25 -4.09 -9.27
C SER A 295 8.06 -4.98 -9.61
N LEU A 296 7.46 -5.63 -8.60
CA LEU A 296 6.20 -6.36 -8.73
C LEU A 296 5.04 -5.43 -9.07
N THR A 297 4.94 -4.26 -8.42
CA THR A 297 3.95 -3.23 -8.76
C THR A 297 4.04 -2.86 -10.25
N VAL A 298 5.24 -2.55 -10.74
CA VAL A 298 5.46 -2.24 -12.17
C VAL A 298 5.06 -3.39 -13.07
N TYR A 299 5.45 -4.60 -12.69
CA TYR A 299 5.18 -5.79 -13.46
C TYR A 299 3.67 -5.98 -13.63
N LEU A 300 2.91 -5.87 -12.54
CA LEU A 300 1.45 -5.99 -12.54
C LEU A 300 0.78 -4.93 -13.42
N VAL A 301 1.24 -3.68 -13.37
CA VAL A 301 0.71 -2.60 -14.22
C VAL A 301 1.03 -2.83 -15.70
N ARG A 302 2.28 -3.15 -16.03
CA ARG A 302 2.71 -3.30 -17.44
C ARG A 302 2.14 -4.53 -18.13
N GLN A 303 1.82 -5.58 -17.38
CA GLN A 303 1.22 -6.80 -17.92
C GLN A 303 -0.30 -6.69 -18.06
N GLY A 304 -0.94 -5.62 -17.56
CA GLY A 304 -2.41 -5.55 -17.51
C GLY A 304 -3.01 -6.64 -16.62
N THR A 305 -2.25 -7.19 -15.66
CA THR A 305 -2.70 -8.32 -14.84
C THR A 305 -3.93 -7.99 -14.01
N LEU A 306 -4.09 -6.72 -13.62
CA LEU A 306 -5.29 -6.25 -12.93
C LEU A 306 -6.54 -6.25 -13.83
N ASP A 307 -6.37 -6.06 -15.14
CA ASP A 307 -7.46 -6.05 -16.11
C ASP A 307 -7.84 -7.48 -16.49
N ASP A 308 -6.84 -8.36 -16.65
CA ASP A 308 -7.05 -9.79 -16.89
C ASP A 308 -7.70 -10.50 -15.69
N TYR A 309 -7.39 -10.07 -14.47
CA TYR A 309 -7.88 -10.67 -13.23
C TYR A 309 -8.73 -9.70 -12.41
N VAL A 310 -9.98 -9.57 -12.83
CA VAL A 310 -10.90 -8.55 -12.33
C VAL A 310 -11.10 -8.51 -10.81
N TYR A 311 -11.07 -9.64 -10.10
CA TYR A 311 -11.23 -9.63 -8.63
C TYR A 311 -9.95 -9.31 -7.88
N LEU A 312 -8.79 -9.22 -8.54
CA LEU A 312 -7.50 -9.00 -7.89
C LEU A 312 -7.48 -7.67 -7.12
N GLU A 313 -8.06 -6.62 -7.71
CA GLU A 313 -8.23 -5.31 -7.07
C GLU A 313 -9.14 -5.39 -5.83
N HIS A 314 -10.19 -6.22 -5.87
CA HIS A 314 -11.07 -6.43 -4.71
C HIS A 314 -10.31 -7.12 -3.57
N GLY A 315 -9.62 -8.22 -3.87
CA GLY A 315 -8.82 -8.94 -2.87
C GLY A 315 -7.78 -8.04 -2.20
N ALA A 316 -7.19 -7.13 -2.97
CA ALA A 316 -6.25 -6.14 -2.46
C ALA A 316 -6.91 -5.20 -1.45
N HIS A 317 -8.07 -4.60 -1.76
CA HIS A 317 -8.77 -3.75 -0.81
C HIS A 317 -9.27 -4.50 0.43
N TYR A 318 -9.69 -5.77 0.30
CA TYR A 318 -9.99 -6.61 1.47
C TYR A 318 -8.75 -6.86 2.34
N ALA A 319 -7.57 -7.02 1.74
CA ALA A 319 -6.31 -7.12 2.48
C ALA A 319 -5.99 -5.81 3.21
N ILE A 320 -6.21 -4.64 2.58
CA ILE A 320 -6.09 -3.33 3.25
C ILE A 320 -7.01 -3.26 4.48
N GLY A 321 -8.28 -3.65 4.33
CA GLY A 321 -9.24 -3.64 5.44
C GLY A 321 -8.85 -4.59 6.57
N ALA A 322 -8.34 -5.77 6.22
CA ALA A 322 -7.82 -6.72 7.20
C ALA A 322 -6.59 -6.15 7.93
N LEU A 323 -5.65 -5.53 7.21
CA LEU A 323 -4.48 -4.92 7.81
C LEU A 323 -4.85 -3.74 8.70
N ALA A 324 -5.77 -2.87 8.27
CA ALA A 324 -6.28 -1.78 9.09
C ALA A 324 -6.85 -2.29 10.43
N ALA A 325 -7.62 -3.38 10.39
CA ALA A 325 -8.13 -4.01 11.60
C ALA A 325 -7.00 -4.61 12.46
N ILE A 326 -6.04 -5.30 11.85
CA ILE A 326 -4.87 -5.88 12.54
C ILE A 326 -4.08 -4.78 13.25
N LEU A 327 -3.73 -3.68 12.56
CA LEU A 327 -3.03 -2.54 13.14
C LEU A 327 -3.74 -1.97 14.38
N LEU A 328 -5.06 -1.81 14.33
CA LEU A 328 -5.80 -1.32 15.49
C LEU A 328 -5.84 -2.33 16.64
N ILE A 329 -5.82 -3.64 16.35
CA ILE A 329 -5.77 -4.71 17.35
C ILE A 329 -4.35 -4.82 17.94
N THR A 330 -3.31 -4.63 17.13
CA THR A 330 -1.91 -4.72 17.57
C THR A 330 -1.51 -3.64 18.57
N ILE A 331 -2.30 -2.57 18.67
CA ILE A 331 -2.14 -1.56 19.73
C ILE A 331 -2.10 -2.23 21.12
N GLN A 332 -2.92 -3.26 21.35
CA GLN A 332 -2.97 -3.99 22.61
C GLN A 332 -2.32 -5.38 22.56
N TYR A 333 -2.49 -6.10 21.45
CA TYR A 333 -2.11 -7.51 21.36
C TYR A 333 -0.95 -7.73 20.40
N GLU A 334 0.10 -8.45 20.81
CA GLU A 334 1.11 -8.90 19.86
C GLU A 334 0.50 -9.95 18.92
N ILE A 335 0.42 -9.61 17.63
CA ILE A 335 0.01 -10.54 16.58
C ILE A 335 1.27 -11.03 15.88
N ASN A 336 1.33 -12.33 15.60
CA ASN A 336 2.44 -12.90 14.87
C ASN A 336 2.43 -12.38 13.42
N GLU A 337 3.54 -11.82 12.96
CA GLU A 337 3.67 -11.26 11.61
C GLU A 337 3.37 -12.25 10.48
N ILE A 338 3.63 -13.54 10.72
CA ILE A 338 3.29 -14.60 9.77
C ILE A 338 1.76 -14.66 9.58
N VAL A 339 0.97 -14.45 10.64
CA VAL A 339 -0.49 -14.41 10.56
C VAL A 339 -0.95 -13.20 9.76
N THR A 340 -0.38 -12.02 10.04
CA THR A 340 -0.66 -10.78 9.29
C THR A 340 -0.38 -10.97 7.79
N GLY A 341 0.82 -11.45 7.44
CA GLY A 341 1.19 -11.71 6.05
C GLY A 341 0.36 -12.81 5.38
N LEU A 342 0.04 -13.89 6.09
CA LEU A 342 -0.79 -14.98 5.55
C LEU A 342 -2.19 -14.50 5.20
N ILE A 343 -2.80 -13.62 5.99
CA ILE A 343 -4.13 -13.07 5.69
C ILE A 343 -4.11 -12.34 4.35
N GLY A 344 -3.12 -11.47 4.12
CA GLY A 344 -2.94 -10.79 2.83
C GLY A 344 -2.75 -11.78 1.68
N VAL A 345 -1.81 -12.73 1.83
CA VAL A 345 -1.53 -13.75 0.81
C VAL A 345 -2.77 -14.60 0.48
N VAL A 346 -3.55 -14.99 1.48
CA VAL A 346 -4.78 -15.79 1.29
C VAL A 346 -5.85 -14.98 0.56
N LEU A 347 -6.05 -13.70 0.91
CA LEU A 347 -7.05 -12.85 0.26
C LEU A 347 -6.69 -12.59 -1.20
N ILE A 348 -5.42 -12.27 -1.50
CA ILE A 348 -4.94 -12.08 -2.87
C ILE A 348 -4.97 -13.40 -3.66
N GLY A 349 -4.53 -14.50 -3.06
CA GLY A 349 -4.57 -15.82 -3.71
C GLY A 349 -5.99 -16.28 -4.02
N TRP A 350 -6.93 -16.02 -3.12
CA TRP A 350 -8.34 -16.33 -3.31
C TRP A 350 -8.97 -15.45 -4.40
N SER A 351 -8.69 -14.15 -4.42
CA SER A 351 -9.21 -13.24 -5.44
C SER A 351 -8.67 -13.57 -6.84
N PHE A 352 -7.39 -13.93 -6.93
CA PHE A 352 -6.77 -14.44 -8.15
C PHE A 352 -7.43 -15.74 -8.62
N TRP A 353 -7.58 -16.73 -7.75
CA TRP A 353 -8.23 -18.00 -8.08
C TRP A 353 -9.68 -17.80 -8.52
N SER A 354 -10.42 -16.91 -7.84
CA SER A 354 -11.78 -16.54 -8.21
C SER A 354 -11.84 -15.92 -9.60
N SER A 355 -10.86 -15.07 -9.95
CA SER A 355 -10.77 -14.44 -11.28
C SER A 355 -10.48 -15.47 -12.37
N VAL A 356 -9.52 -16.36 -12.13
CA VAL A 356 -9.22 -17.49 -13.04
C VAL A 356 -10.46 -18.36 -13.28
N ARG A 357 -11.20 -18.66 -12.21
CA ARG A 357 -12.44 -19.46 -12.31
C ARG A 357 -13.50 -18.75 -13.14
N ARG A 358 -13.69 -17.43 -12.94
CA ARG A 358 -14.61 -16.61 -13.75
C ARG A 358 -14.21 -16.61 -15.22
N ASN A 359 -12.94 -16.35 -15.53
CA ASN A 359 -12.46 -16.30 -16.91
C ASN A 359 -12.64 -17.65 -17.62
N LYS A 360 -12.39 -18.76 -16.92
CA LYS A 360 -12.68 -20.11 -17.45
C LYS A 360 -14.18 -20.33 -17.69
N ALA A 361 -15.05 -19.83 -16.82
CA ALA A 361 -16.49 -19.95 -17.00
C ALA A 361 -16.97 -19.14 -18.22
N LEU A 362 -16.50 -17.90 -18.38
CA LEU A 362 -16.80 -17.05 -19.53
C LEU A 362 -16.31 -17.66 -20.84
N ALA A 363 -15.06 -18.14 -20.89
CA ALA A 363 -14.54 -18.82 -22.07
C ALA A 363 -15.32 -20.10 -22.43
N ALA A 364 -15.86 -20.81 -21.43
CA ALA A 364 -16.72 -21.98 -21.65
C ALA A 364 -18.12 -21.59 -22.14
N GLU A 365 -18.64 -20.42 -21.77
CA GLU A 365 -19.89 -19.88 -22.30
C GLU A 365 -19.72 -19.38 -23.74
N GLU A 366 -18.64 -18.65 -24.03
CA GLU A 366 -18.29 -18.22 -25.39
C GLU A 366 -18.09 -19.42 -26.33
N GLY A 367 -17.35 -20.44 -25.90
CA GLY A 367 -17.19 -21.67 -26.70
C GLY A 367 -18.48 -22.44 -26.94
N LYS A 368 -19.46 -22.35 -26.02
CA LYS A 368 -20.81 -22.91 -26.23
C LYS A 368 -21.64 -22.07 -27.19
N ALA A 369 -21.54 -20.74 -27.11
CA ALA A 369 -22.21 -19.82 -28.02
C ALA A 369 -21.70 -20.00 -29.45
N ASP A 370 -20.38 -20.08 -29.66
CA ASP A 370 -19.76 -20.33 -30.96
C ASP A 370 -20.15 -21.69 -31.55
N ALA A 371 -20.27 -22.72 -30.70
CA ALA A 371 -20.73 -24.04 -31.12
C ALA A 371 -22.22 -24.05 -31.50
N ALA A 372 -23.05 -23.29 -30.78
CA ALA A 372 -24.47 -23.13 -31.09
C ALA A 372 -24.67 -22.36 -32.40
N ASP A 373 -23.92 -21.28 -32.64
CA ASP A 373 -23.95 -20.52 -33.90
C ASP A 373 -23.49 -21.38 -35.08
N LYS A 374 -22.40 -22.15 -34.94
CA LYS A 374 -21.96 -23.08 -35.99
C LYS A 374 -22.97 -24.18 -36.29
N ALA A 375 -23.67 -24.70 -35.27
CA ALA A 375 -24.72 -25.70 -35.44
C ALA A 375 -25.95 -25.11 -36.16
N ALA A 376 -26.35 -23.88 -35.82
CA ALA A 376 -27.46 -23.18 -36.46
C ALA A 376 -27.19 -22.89 -37.95
N VAL A 377 -25.95 -22.48 -38.30
CA VAL A 377 -25.53 -22.25 -39.69
C VAL A 377 -25.46 -23.56 -40.48
N SER A 378 -25.09 -24.69 -39.86
CA SER A 378 -25.02 -26.00 -40.51
C SER A 378 -26.40 -26.64 -40.77
N SER A 379 -27.43 -26.29 -40.00
CA SER A 379 -28.79 -26.84 -40.18
C SER A 379 -29.67 -26.05 -41.15
N GLY A 380 -29.16 -24.93 -41.68
CA GLY A 380 -29.88 -24.02 -42.57
C GLY A 380 -29.64 -24.23 -44.07
N VAL A 381 -29.04 -25.35 -44.48
CA VAL A 381 -28.79 -25.70 -45.90
C VAL A 381 -29.67 -26.85 -46.34
#